data_AF-A0A841L2L6-F1
#
_entry.id   AF-A0A841L2L6-F1
#
_cell.length_a   1.000
_cell.length_b   1.000
_cell.length_c   1.000
_cell.angle_alpha   90.00
_cell.angle_beta   90.00
_cell.angle_gamma   90.00
#
_symmetry.space_group_name_H-M   'P 1'
#
loop_
_entity.id
_entity.type
_entity.pdbx_description
1 polymer ?
#
loop_
_entity_poly.entity_id
_entity_poly.type
_entity_poly.pdbx_seq_one_letter_code
_entity_poly.pdbx_strand_id
1 'polypeptide(L)'
;MKDSICIKFQQEVANVLVRHKSVLDIVTKYQESCAKVNRAIVKSVTSCGCIQIDAKKQDAPDAISYEELSQYMSNHISGELCDICKDKIEKELANHLFYMAAICNALDLDMASIMQTQAKHLETLGKYSLY
;
A
#
# COMPACT_ATOMS: atom_id res chain seq x y z
N MET A 1 -15.55 -15.49 -5.12
CA MET A 1 -15.91 -14.77 -3.87
C MET A 1 -15.02 -13.55 -3.59
N LYS A 2 -13.68 -13.62 -3.71
CA LYS A 2 -12.79 -12.46 -3.48
C LYS A 2 -12.94 -11.33 -4.52
N ASP A 3 -13.29 -11.63 -5.77
CA ASP A 3 -13.54 -10.58 -6.77
C ASP A 3 -14.74 -9.69 -6.40
N SER A 4 -15.70 -10.24 -5.64
CA SER A 4 -16.92 -9.55 -5.25
C SER A 4 -16.67 -8.35 -4.33
N ILE A 5 -15.67 -8.41 -3.44
CA ILE A 5 -15.41 -7.29 -2.52
C ILE A 5 -14.74 -6.11 -3.24
N CYS A 6 -13.80 -6.39 -4.14
CA CYS A 6 -13.11 -5.34 -4.91
C CYS A 6 -14.08 -4.62 -5.86
N ILE A 7 -14.89 -5.38 -6.60
CA ILE A 7 -15.93 -4.84 -7.48
C ILE A 7 -16.93 -4.00 -6.67
N LYS A 8 -17.43 -4.55 -5.55
CA LYS A 8 -18.37 -3.82 -4.68
C LYS A 8 -17.74 -2.53 -4.15
N PHE A 9 -16.49 -2.58 -3.69
CA PHE A 9 -15.79 -1.40 -3.19
C PHE A 9 -15.67 -0.32 -4.27
N GLN A 10 -15.22 -0.68 -5.48
CA GLN A 10 -15.12 0.25 -6.60
C GLN A 10 -16.49 0.87 -6.97
N GLN A 11 -17.57 0.08 -6.95
CA GLN A 11 -18.94 0.57 -7.18
C GLN A 11 -19.42 1.53 -6.09
N GLU A 12 -19.19 1.24 -4.82
CA GLU A 12 -19.54 2.14 -3.72
C GLU A 12 -18.77 3.47 -3.82
N VAL A 13 -17.50 3.43 -4.22
CA VAL A 13 -16.71 4.64 -4.50
C VAL A 13 -17.34 5.46 -5.61
N ALA A 14 -17.80 4.83 -6.71
CA ALA A 14 -18.48 5.53 -7.81
C ALA A 14 -19.74 6.27 -7.34
N ASN A 15 -20.51 5.68 -6.42
CA ASN A 15 -21.74 6.26 -5.89
C ASN A 15 -21.52 7.55 -5.09
N VAL A 16 -20.36 7.71 -4.46
CA VAL A 16 -20.05 8.86 -3.59
C VAL A 16 -19.19 9.94 -4.25
N LEU A 17 -18.66 9.69 -5.46
CA LEU A 17 -17.89 10.65 -6.26
C LEU A 17 -18.76 11.71 -6.95
N VAL A 18 -19.64 12.37 -6.19
CA VAL A 18 -20.54 13.41 -6.71
C VAL A 18 -19.84 14.77 -6.85
N ARG A 19 -18.93 15.11 -5.92
CA ARG A 19 -18.28 16.44 -5.86
C ARG A 19 -16.88 16.50 -6.49
N HIS A 20 -16.07 15.46 -6.32
CA HIS A 20 -14.69 15.40 -6.81
C HIS A 20 -14.59 14.45 -8.01
N LYS A 21 -15.37 14.75 -9.05
CA LYS A 21 -15.44 13.90 -10.26
C LYS A 21 -14.36 14.23 -11.28
N SER A 22 -13.76 15.42 -11.19
CA SER A 22 -12.63 15.80 -12.04
C SER A 22 -11.45 14.86 -11.78
N VAL A 23 -10.88 14.29 -12.85
CA VAL A 23 -9.66 13.47 -12.74
C VAL A 23 -8.50 14.26 -12.13
N LEU A 24 -8.46 15.58 -12.32
CA LEU A 24 -7.45 16.45 -11.71
C LEU A 24 -7.61 16.52 -10.18
N ASP A 25 -8.85 16.60 -9.70
CA ASP A 25 -9.15 16.58 -8.25
C ASP A 25 -8.81 15.20 -7.66
N ILE A 26 -9.14 14.13 -8.38
CA ILE A 26 -8.89 12.76 -7.94
C ILE A 26 -7.39 12.49 -7.82
N VAL A 27 -6.59 12.83 -8.83
CA VAL A 27 -5.14 12.57 -8.81
C VAL A 27 -4.44 13.41 -7.75
N THR A 28 -4.85 14.67 -7.55
CA THR A 28 -4.28 15.49 -6.47
C THR A 28 -4.63 14.94 -5.08
N LYS A 29 -5.85 14.43 -4.88
CA LYS A 29 -6.24 13.75 -3.64
C LYS A 29 -5.55 12.40 -3.44
N TYR A 30 -5.30 11.66 -4.52
CA TYR A 30 -4.49 10.44 -4.47
C TYR A 30 -3.09 10.73 -3.93
N GLN A 31 -2.42 11.78 -4.44
CA GLN A 31 -1.12 12.21 -3.92
C GLN A 31 -1.19 12.67 -2.45
N GLU A 32 -2.21 13.46 -2.08
CA GLU A 32 -2.41 13.91 -0.70
C GLU A 32 -2.58 12.72 0.27
N SER A 33 -3.38 11.71 -0.13
CA SER A 33 -3.60 10.52 0.69
C SER A 33 -2.32 9.69 0.87
N CYS A 34 -1.48 9.55 -0.15
CA CYS A 34 -0.16 8.92 -0.04
C CYS A 34 0.71 9.63 1.02
N ALA A 35 0.75 10.97 0.99
CA ALA A 35 1.49 11.75 1.98
C ALA A 35 0.97 11.56 3.41
N LYS A 36 -0.34 11.35 3.60
CA LYS A 36 -0.94 11.08 4.92
C LYS A 36 -0.58 9.69 5.45
N VAL A 37 -0.57 8.66 4.60
CA VAL A 37 -0.07 7.32 4.96
C VAL A 37 1.37 7.42 5.45
N ASN A 38 2.25 8.06 4.68
CA ASN A 38 3.65 8.24 5.04
C ASN A 38 3.79 8.99 6.37
N ARG A 39 3.01 10.06 6.57
CA ARG A 39 3.02 10.82 7.83
C ARG A 39 2.57 9.97 9.02
N ALA A 40 1.56 9.12 8.86
CA ALA A 40 1.09 8.24 9.94
C ALA A 40 2.19 7.26 10.39
N ILE A 41 2.90 6.66 9.43
CA ILE A 41 4.04 5.77 9.68
C ILE A 41 5.20 6.54 10.34
N VAL A 42 5.61 7.69 9.79
CA VAL A 42 6.71 8.48 10.39
C VAL A 42 6.36 8.94 11.82
N LYS A 43 5.08 9.19 12.11
CA LYS A 43 4.64 9.62 13.44
C LYS A 43 4.55 8.49 14.46
N SER A 44 4.43 7.23 14.06
CA SER A 44 4.55 6.10 14.99
C SER A 44 5.96 5.99 15.56
N VAL A 45 6.98 6.45 14.82
CA VAL A 45 8.38 6.54 15.29
C VAL A 45 8.63 7.87 16.03
N THR A 46 8.41 9.00 15.36
CA THR A 46 8.90 10.31 15.80
C THR A 46 8.04 11.00 16.87
N SER A 47 6.83 10.50 17.12
CA SER A 47 5.92 11.12 18.09
C SER A 47 5.31 10.11 19.05
N CYS A 48 4.93 8.91 18.59
CA CYS A 48 4.49 7.85 19.50
C CYS A 48 5.65 7.06 20.10
N GLY A 49 6.65 6.69 19.28
CA GLY A 49 7.78 5.84 19.69
C GLY A 49 7.43 4.36 19.87
N CYS A 50 6.28 3.87 19.37
CA CYS A 50 5.89 2.47 19.51
C CYS A 50 6.70 1.52 18.61
N ILE A 51 7.27 2.06 17.53
CA ILE A 51 8.24 1.37 16.68
C ILE A 51 9.49 2.23 16.52
N GLN A 52 10.60 1.60 16.15
CA GLN A 52 11.83 2.27 15.75
C GLN A 52 12.20 1.86 14.31
N ILE A 53 12.90 2.77 13.61
CA ILE A 53 13.45 2.50 12.28
C ILE A 53 14.98 2.57 12.37
N ASP A 54 15.65 1.45 12.10
CA ASP A 54 17.11 1.36 12.02
C ASP A 54 17.56 1.37 10.55
N ALA A 55 17.63 2.57 9.95
CA ALA A 55 17.96 2.74 8.54
C ALA A 55 19.48 2.59 8.28
N LYS A 56 19.95 1.35 8.28
CA LYS A 56 21.34 0.99 7.99
C LYS A 56 21.48 0.06 6.79
N LYS A 57 22.68 0.02 6.21
CA LYS A 57 23.05 -1.00 5.22
C LYS A 57 22.85 -2.39 5.84
N GLN A 58 22.21 -3.28 5.10
CA GLN A 58 22.05 -4.68 5.51
C GLN A 58 23.19 -5.49 4.91
N ASP A 59 23.90 -6.20 5.76
CA ASP A 59 25.07 -6.97 5.38
C ASP A 59 24.67 -8.41 5.07
N ALA A 60 25.06 -8.88 3.89
CA ALA A 60 24.90 -10.25 3.43
C ALA A 60 26.27 -10.78 2.99
N PRO A 61 26.58 -12.08 3.17
CA PRO A 61 27.85 -12.63 2.72
C PRO A 61 28.00 -12.58 1.19
N ASP A 62 29.23 -12.43 0.69
CA ASP A 62 29.52 -12.23 -0.74
C ASP A 62 29.13 -13.43 -1.64
N ALA A 63 28.96 -14.62 -1.06
CA ALA A 63 28.75 -15.88 -1.78
C ALA A 63 27.44 -16.59 -1.36
N ILE A 64 26.32 -15.87 -1.36
CA ILE A 64 24.99 -16.44 -1.13
C ILE A 64 24.15 -16.48 -2.41
N SER A 65 23.25 -17.45 -2.50
CA SER A 65 22.20 -17.45 -3.51
C SER A 65 21.17 -16.35 -3.26
N TYR A 66 20.42 -15.98 -4.31
CA TYR A 66 19.35 -15.00 -4.19
C TYR A 66 18.26 -15.48 -3.23
N GLU A 67 18.02 -16.79 -3.15
CA GLU A 67 17.12 -17.42 -2.18
C GLU A 67 17.49 -17.13 -0.73
N GLU A 68 18.79 -17.23 -0.44
CA GLU A 68 19.34 -17.05 0.90
C GLU A 68 19.38 -15.58 1.29
N LEU A 69 19.39 -14.64 0.34
CA LEU A 69 19.41 -13.20 0.61
C LEU A 69 18.27 -12.76 1.53
N SER A 70 17.07 -13.35 1.37
CA SER A 70 15.90 -13.06 2.20
C SER A 70 16.13 -13.26 3.70
N GLN A 71 17.07 -14.14 4.09
CA GLN A 71 17.41 -14.42 5.49
C GLN A 71 18.26 -13.31 6.13
N TYR A 72 18.91 -12.48 5.32
CA TYR A 72 19.77 -11.38 5.77
C TYR A 72 19.10 -10.02 5.64
N MET A 73 17.96 -9.96 4.97
CA MET A 73 17.19 -8.73 4.81
C MET A 73 16.22 -8.55 5.98
N SER A 74 16.14 -7.33 6.50
CA SER A 74 15.10 -6.93 7.46
C SER A 74 14.22 -5.85 6.85
N ASN A 75 13.06 -5.59 7.44
CA ASN A 75 12.22 -4.45 7.07
C ASN A 75 12.65 -3.14 7.77
N HIS A 76 13.81 -3.14 8.47
CA HIS A 76 14.34 -2.04 9.28
C HIS A 76 13.44 -1.57 10.43
N ILE A 77 12.38 -2.31 10.80
CA ILE A 77 11.45 -1.95 11.88
C ILE A 77 11.69 -2.83 13.10
N SER A 78 11.77 -2.21 14.28
CA SER A 78 11.71 -2.90 15.57
C SER A 78 10.56 -2.37 16.42
N GLY A 79 10.05 -3.20 17.33
CA GLY A 79 8.84 -2.93 18.12
C GLY A 79 7.55 -3.27 17.38
N GLU A 80 6.42 -2.91 17.97
CA GLU A 80 5.09 -3.20 17.42
C GLU A 80 4.22 -1.95 17.47
N LEU A 81 3.42 -1.74 16.41
CA LEU A 81 2.46 -0.65 16.40
C LEU A 81 1.45 -0.82 17.54
N CYS A 82 1.32 0.20 18.38
CA CYS A 82 0.21 0.26 19.32
C CYS A 82 -1.13 0.45 18.58
N ASP A 83 -2.24 0.11 19.24
CA ASP A 83 -3.58 0.15 18.64
C ASP A 83 -3.92 1.50 17.99
N ILE A 84 -3.51 2.60 18.62
CA ILE A 84 -3.75 3.96 18.11
C ILE A 84 -3.00 4.22 16.80
N CYS A 85 -1.73 3.81 16.71
CA CYS A 85 -0.95 4.02 15.49
C CYS A 85 -1.41 3.09 14.38
N LYS A 86 -1.77 1.84 14.73
CA LYS A 86 -2.31 0.86 13.79
C LYS A 86 -3.62 1.34 13.17
N ASP A 87 -4.60 1.74 13.98
CA ASP A 87 -5.89 2.27 13.51
C ASP A 87 -5.69 3.47 12.57
N LYS A 88 -4.80 4.39 12.94
CA LYS A 88 -4.50 5.56 12.12
C LYS A 88 -3.89 5.20 10.76
N ILE A 89 -2.94 4.26 10.73
CA ILE A 89 -2.31 3.82 9.48
C ILE A 89 -3.33 3.10 8.60
N GLU A 90 -4.13 2.19 9.17
CA GLU A 90 -5.19 1.48 8.46
C GLU A 90 -6.22 2.44 7.85
N LYS A 91 -6.62 3.47 8.60
CA LYS A 91 -7.53 4.52 8.12
C LYS A 91 -6.97 5.31 6.94
N GLU A 92 -5.70 5.73 7.01
CA GLU A 92 -5.08 6.48 5.91
C GLU A 92 -4.85 5.59 4.67
N LEU A 93 -4.50 4.31 4.86
CA LEU A 93 -4.41 3.33 3.77
C LEU A 93 -5.77 3.09 3.10
N ALA A 94 -6.84 2.95 3.88
CA ALA A 94 -8.20 2.82 3.35
C ALA A 94 -8.62 4.05 2.53
N ASN A 95 -8.27 5.25 3.00
CA ASN A 95 -8.49 6.49 2.25
C ASN A 95 -7.65 6.55 0.96
N HIS A 96 -6.43 6.02 0.96
CA HIS A 96 -5.62 5.92 -0.24
C HIS A 96 -6.22 4.95 -1.27
N LEU A 97 -6.72 3.79 -0.81
CA LEU A 97 -7.45 2.82 -1.64
C LEU A 97 -8.72 3.43 -2.26
N PHE A 98 -9.44 4.27 -1.51
CA PHE A 98 -10.60 5.00 -2.04
C PHE A 98 -10.22 5.82 -3.28
N TYR A 99 -9.14 6.61 -3.21
CA TYR A 99 -8.72 7.43 -4.35
C TYR A 99 -8.14 6.59 -5.50
N MET A 100 -7.55 5.44 -5.22
CA MET A 100 -7.13 4.49 -6.25
C MET A 100 -8.33 3.93 -7.04
N ALA A 101 -9.39 3.52 -6.33
CA ALA A 101 -10.65 3.09 -6.96
C ALA A 101 -11.34 4.24 -7.70
N ALA A 102 -11.24 5.47 -7.19
CA ALA A 102 -11.75 6.66 -7.86
C ALA A 102 -11.03 6.92 -9.20
N ILE A 103 -9.70 6.72 -9.26
CA ILE A 103 -8.94 6.78 -10.51
C ILE A 103 -9.46 5.71 -11.49
N CYS A 104 -9.66 4.48 -11.03
CA CYS A 104 -10.19 3.40 -11.87
C CYS A 104 -11.54 3.78 -12.47
N ASN A 105 -12.46 4.31 -11.66
CA ASN A 105 -13.76 4.78 -12.12
C ASN A 105 -13.67 5.95 -13.11
N ALA A 106 -12.74 6.89 -12.89
CA ALA A 106 -12.57 8.05 -13.77
C ALA A 106 -11.99 7.69 -15.15
N LEU A 107 -11.25 6.57 -15.23
CA LEU A 107 -10.57 6.09 -16.43
C LEU A 107 -11.22 4.84 -17.05
N ASP A 108 -12.40 4.44 -16.56
CA ASP A 108 -13.11 3.23 -17.00
C ASP A 108 -12.25 1.94 -16.91
N LEU A 109 -11.51 1.81 -15.81
CA LEU A 109 -10.66 0.66 -15.53
C LEU A 109 -11.31 -0.29 -14.51
N ASP A 110 -11.13 -1.59 -14.70
CA ASP A 110 -11.58 -2.61 -13.74
C ASP A 110 -10.47 -2.93 -12.72
N MET A 111 -10.67 -2.48 -11.48
CA MET A 111 -9.68 -2.65 -10.40
C MET A 111 -9.44 -4.12 -10.08
N ALA A 112 -10.48 -4.96 -10.15
CA ALA A 112 -10.36 -6.40 -9.89
C ALA A 112 -9.44 -7.08 -10.92
N SER A 113 -9.60 -6.79 -12.21
CA SER A 113 -8.76 -7.29 -13.30
C SER A 113 -7.32 -6.83 -13.18
N ILE A 114 -7.08 -5.57 -12.77
CA ILE A 114 -5.74 -5.04 -12.50
C ILE A 114 -5.07 -5.86 -11.39
N MET A 115 -5.76 -6.06 -10.25
CA MET A 115 -5.24 -6.84 -9.14
C MET A 115 -5.00 -8.31 -9.51
N GLN A 116 -5.91 -8.94 -10.27
CA GLN A 116 -5.75 -10.32 -10.73
C GLN A 116 -4.56 -10.48 -11.67
N THR A 117 -4.37 -9.53 -12.60
CA THR A 117 -3.23 -9.53 -13.51
C THR A 117 -1.91 -9.43 -12.74
N GLN A 118 -1.86 -8.52 -11.77
CA GLN A 118 -0.68 -8.37 -10.91
C GLN A 118 -0.42 -9.63 -10.07
N ALA A 119 -1.47 -10.23 -9.48
CA ALA A 119 -1.33 -11.46 -8.70
C ALA A 119 -0.74 -12.61 -9.54
N LYS A 120 -1.23 -12.81 -10.78
CA LYS A 120 -0.66 -13.82 -11.70
C LYS A 120 0.80 -13.55 -12.03
N HIS A 121 1.17 -12.28 -12.20
CA HIS A 121 2.57 -11.90 -12.45
C HIS A 121 3.48 -12.26 -11.26
N LEU A 122 3.02 -11.97 -10.04
CA LEU A 122 3.71 -12.34 -8.81
C LEU A 122 3.80 -13.86 -8.64
N GLU A 123 2.75 -14.61 -8.97
CA GLU A 123 2.76 -16.08 -8.92
C GLU A 123 3.72 -16.69 -9.95
N THR A 124 3.79 -16.11 -11.15
CA THR A 124 4.63 -16.61 -12.25
C THR A 124 6.11 -16.43 -11.93
N LEU A 125 6.51 -15.27 -11.40
CA LEU A 125 7.89 -14.97 -11.06
C LEU A 125 8.28 -15.43 -9.64
N GLY A 126 7.31 -15.57 -8.75
CA GLY A 126 7.52 -15.90 -7.35
C GLY A 126 8.55 -14.99 -6.70
N LYS A 127 9.51 -15.59 -5.98
CA LYS A 127 10.63 -14.89 -5.35
C LYS A 127 11.51 -14.08 -6.30
N TYR A 128 11.52 -14.41 -7.59
CA TYR A 128 12.31 -13.69 -8.62
C TYR A 128 11.58 -12.47 -9.20
N SER A 129 10.38 -12.17 -8.70
CA SER A 129 9.73 -10.90 -8.98
C SER A 129 10.59 -9.77 -8.39
N LEU A 130 11.11 -8.87 -9.22
CA LEU A 130 11.93 -7.71 -8.81
C LEU A 130 11.08 -6.55 -8.27
N TYR A 131 9.86 -6.84 -7.80
CA TYR A 131 8.92 -5.88 -7.23
C TYR A 131 9.11 -5.72 -5.73
#